data_AF-A0A433TIE4-F1
#
_entry.id   AF-A0A433TIE4-F1
#
_cell.length_a   1.000
_cell.length_b   1.000
_cell.length_c   1.000
_cell.angle_alpha   90.00
_cell.angle_beta   90.00
_cell.angle_gamma   90.00
#
_symmetry.space_group_name_H-M   'P 1'
#
loop_
_entity.id
_entity.type
_entity.pdbx_description
1 polymer ?
#
loop_
_entity_poly.entity_id
_entity_poly.type
_entity_poly.pdbx_seq_one_letter_code
_entity_poly.pdbx_strand_id
1 'polypeptide(L)'
;MDDKKAEYQHIQQTVSPVVEVTKPHKTMAANSIPKLPYALINAFIIIFTVSDRNRLLLLNHFLYHRFAQDVSGNVSIDTTSNPCGNESDEDPLESDSHRVQSMTSSMIMNFELVVSLLGILGSIFLGTFSTCLGRKAQLLIPISGYTMRALSILAVAFWNLDLSWLYVGCIAEGLMGGVPGVYLGVYLYVSDITPRNRKRTLGLALLEGIRGIMGSGINIASGQMIQRTTFF
;
A
#
# COMPACT_ATOMS: atom_id res chain seq x y z
N MET A 1 44.58 42.24 5.36
CA MET A 1 43.23 41.64 5.51
C MET A 1 42.38 41.84 4.25
N ASP A 2 43.02 41.95 3.08
CA ASP A 2 42.37 42.27 1.80
C ASP A 2 42.48 41.16 0.75
N ASP A 3 43.34 40.16 0.97
CA ASP A 3 43.60 39.11 -0.03
C ASP A 3 42.54 38.01 -0.05
N LYS A 4 41.85 37.78 1.09
CA LYS A 4 40.76 36.77 1.17
C LYS A 4 39.42 37.24 0.58
N LYS A 5 39.26 38.54 0.30
CA LYS A 5 38.03 39.08 -0.32
C LYS A 5 38.03 38.93 -1.84
N ALA A 6 39.21 38.90 -2.48
CA ALA A 6 39.33 38.75 -3.92
C ALA A 6 39.03 37.30 -4.38
N GLU A 7 39.39 36.30 -3.58
CA GLU A 7 39.16 34.88 -3.90
C GLU A 7 37.66 34.50 -3.82
N TYR A 8 36.89 35.13 -2.93
CA TYR A 8 35.45 34.89 -2.82
C TYR A 8 34.63 35.52 -3.98
N GLN A 9 35.15 36.56 -4.63
CA GLN A 9 34.46 37.20 -5.76
C GLN A 9 34.64 36.44 -7.06
N HIS A 10 35.74 35.69 -7.21
CA HIS A 10 35.97 34.91 -8.43
C HIS A 10 35.14 33.63 -8.53
N ILE A 11 34.69 33.05 -7.39
CA ILE A 11 33.90 31.81 -7.39
C ILE A 11 32.42 32.07 -7.76
N GLN A 12 31.90 33.29 -7.56
CA GLN A 12 30.49 33.61 -7.88
C GLN A 12 30.22 33.89 -9.37
N GLN A 13 31.25 34.05 -10.20
CA GLN A 13 31.08 34.39 -11.62
C GLN A 13 31.21 33.22 -12.59
N THR A 14 31.66 32.05 -12.15
CA THR A 14 31.74 30.85 -12.99
C THR A 14 30.58 29.90 -12.69
N VAL A 15 29.76 29.67 -13.72
CA VAL A 15 28.67 28.66 -13.86
C VAL A 15 27.23 29.15 -13.55
N SER A 16 26.76 30.08 -14.39
CA SER A 16 25.37 30.18 -14.88
C SER A 16 25.00 28.98 -15.79
N PRO A 17 23.76 28.78 -16.32
CA PRO A 17 22.42 29.30 -15.97
C PRO A 17 21.30 28.23 -16.13
N VAL A 18 20.69 27.70 -15.05
CA VAL A 18 19.36 27.01 -15.15
C VAL A 18 18.56 27.28 -13.89
N VAL A 19 18.14 28.53 -13.71
CA VAL A 19 16.94 28.82 -12.91
C VAL A 19 16.06 29.66 -13.80
N GLU A 20 15.35 28.95 -14.67
CA GLU A 20 14.27 29.52 -15.46
C GLU A 20 13.30 30.21 -14.49
N VAL A 21 13.17 31.52 -14.69
CA VAL A 21 12.24 32.41 -14.01
C VAL A 21 10.85 31.82 -14.19
N THR A 22 10.39 31.06 -13.20
CA THR A 22 9.00 30.64 -13.14
C THR A 22 8.19 31.90 -12.90
N LYS A 23 7.46 32.30 -13.95
CA LYS A 23 6.49 33.39 -13.98
C LYS A 23 5.75 33.48 -12.64
N PRO A 24 5.50 34.69 -12.09
CA PRO A 24 4.69 34.83 -10.90
C PRO A 24 3.31 34.26 -11.19
N HIS A 25 3.04 33.05 -10.71
CA HIS A 25 1.72 32.47 -10.76
C HIS A 25 0.86 33.30 -9.82
N LYS A 26 0.16 34.26 -10.42
CA LYS A 26 -1.05 34.93 -9.95
C LYS A 26 -1.27 34.75 -8.44
N THR A 27 -0.74 35.67 -7.65
CA THR A 27 -1.21 35.99 -6.31
C THR A 27 -2.66 36.44 -6.40
N MET A 28 -3.58 35.48 -6.55
CA MET A 28 -5.00 35.67 -6.31
C MET A 28 -5.31 35.00 -4.98
N ALA A 29 -5.69 35.83 -4.02
CA ALA A 29 -6.17 35.47 -2.72
C ALA A 29 -7.27 34.41 -2.80
N ALA A 30 -6.89 33.14 -2.68
CA ALA A 30 -7.81 32.07 -2.29
C ALA A 30 -7.34 31.60 -0.92
N ASN A 31 -7.77 32.33 0.12
CA ASN A 31 -7.53 31.96 1.51
C ASN A 31 -8.35 30.72 1.91
N SER A 32 -9.00 30.04 0.97
CA SER A 32 -9.84 28.86 1.16
C SER A 32 -9.26 27.68 0.39
N ILE A 33 -9.37 26.49 0.99
CA ILE A 33 -9.00 25.23 0.33
C ILE A 33 -10.00 25.02 -0.82
N PRO A 34 -9.53 24.74 -2.05
CA PRO A 34 -10.42 24.44 -3.16
C PRO A 34 -11.18 23.14 -2.85
N LYS A 35 -12.49 23.25 -2.61
CA LYS A 35 -13.33 22.17 -2.09
C LYS A 35 -13.41 20.97 -3.03
N LEU A 36 -13.54 21.20 -4.34
CA LEU A 36 -13.70 20.15 -5.34
C LEU A 36 -12.47 19.23 -5.48
N PRO A 37 -11.25 19.72 -5.77
CA PRO A 37 -10.07 18.85 -5.86
C PRO A 37 -9.72 18.18 -4.53
N TYR A 38 -10.00 18.85 -3.41
CA TYR A 38 -9.82 18.27 -2.08
C TYR A 38 -10.83 17.14 -1.80
N ALA A 39 -12.09 17.26 -2.25
CA ALA A 39 -13.07 16.18 -2.14
C ALA A 39 -12.69 14.98 -3.03
N LEU A 40 -12.22 15.23 -4.25
CA LEU A 40 -11.80 14.18 -5.18
C LEU A 40 -10.61 13.37 -4.65
N ILE A 41 -9.59 14.03 -4.08
CA ILE A 41 -8.44 13.32 -3.51
C ILE A 41 -8.82 12.52 -2.27
N ASN A 42 -9.76 13.03 -1.45
CA ASN A 42 -10.31 12.28 -0.31
C ASN A 42 -11.15 11.07 -0.76
N ALA A 43 -11.95 11.19 -1.82
CA ALA A 43 -12.65 10.05 -2.39
C ALA A 43 -11.67 8.99 -2.91
N PHE A 44 -10.62 9.42 -3.61
CA PHE A 44 -9.57 8.54 -4.12
C PHE A 44 -8.87 7.77 -3.00
N ILE A 45 -8.41 8.46 -1.93
CA ILE A 45 -7.71 7.79 -0.82
C ILE A 45 -8.61 6.80 -0.08
N ILE A 46 -9.92 7.09 0.05
CA ILE A 46 -10.90 6.18 0.65
C ILE A 46 -11.02 4.91 -0.21
N ILE A 47 -11.28 5.06 -1.51
CA ILE A 47 -11.44 3.94 -2.44
C ILE A 47 -10.16 3.09 -2.47
N PHE A 48 -9.00 3.73 -2.54
CA PHE A 48 -7.72 3.04 -2.52
C PHE A 48 -7.50 2.27 -1.22
N THR A 49 -7.78 2.89 -0.06
CA THR A 49 -7.62 2.23 1.25
C THR A 49 -8.56 1.02 1.38
N VAL A 50 -9.80 1.15 0.94
CA VAL A 50 -10.76 0.02 0.92
C VAL A 50 -10.26 -1.10 0.00
N SER A 51 -9.79 -0.75 -1.19
CA SER A 51 -9.31 -1.71 -2.18
C SER A 51 -8.06 -2.46 -1.71
N ASP A 52 -7.09 -1.76 -1.11
CA ASP A 52 -5.87 -2.37 -0.58
C ASP A 52 -6.17 -3.36 0.55
N ARG A 53 -7.09 -3.01 1.46
CA ARG A 53 -7.52 -3.92 2.54
C ARG A 53 -8.27 -5.14 2.01
N ASN A 54 -9.18 -4.95 1.06
CA ASN A 54 -9.89 -6.06 0.42
C ASN A 54 -8.94 -7.00 -0.33
N ARG A 55 -7.95 -6.46 -1.04
CA ARG A 55 -6.90 -7.26 -1.70
C ARG A 55 -6.15 -8.13 -0.69
N LEU A 56 -5.75 -7.55 0.44
CA LEU A 56 -5.05 -8.29 1.48
C LEU A 56 -5.92 -9.41 2.09
N LEU A 57 -7.22 -9.13 2.30
CA LEU A 57 -8.18 -10.12 2.79
C LEU A 57 -8.36 -11.29 1.81
N LEU A 58 -8.52 -10.98 0.52
CA LEU A 58 -8.63 -11.99 -0.55
C LEU A 58 -7.37 -12.85 -0.63
N LEU A 59 -6.19 -12.25 -0.56
CA LEU A 59 -4.92 -12.98 -0.57
C LEU A 59 -4.81 -13.90 0.65
N ASN A 60 -5.19 -13.43 1.84
CA ASN A 60 -5.18 -14.23 3.05
C ASN A 60 -6.12 -15.44 2.94
N HIS A 61 -7.35 -15.22 2.50
CA HIS A 61 -8.33 -16.30 2.31
C HIS A 61 -7.86 -17.32 1.25
N PHE A 62 -7.31 -16.84 0.13
CA PHE A 62 -6.76 -17.69 -0.93
C PHE A 62 -5.60 -18.56 -0.42
N LEU A 63 -4.64 -17.96 0.28
CA LEU A 63 -3.49 -18.68 0.84
C LEU A 63 -3.92 -19.69 1.91
N TYR A 64 -4.82 -19.29 2.80
CA TYR A 64 -5.36 -20.18 3.82
C TYR A 64 -5.99 -21.42 3.18
N HIS A 65 -6.86 -21.25 2.17
CA HIS A 65 -7.47 -22.37 1.47
C HIS A 65 -6.44 -23.25 0.76
N ARG A 66 -5.40 -22.65 0.14
CA ARG A 66 -4.34 -23.39 -0.54
C ARG A 66 -3.50 -24.23 0.44
N PHE A 67 -3.15 -23.67 1.59
CA PHE A 67 -2.40 -24.37 2.63
C PHE A 67 -3.26 -25.41 3.36
N ALA A 68 -4.56 -25.15 3.56
CA ALA A 68 -5.49 -26.13 4.12
C ALA A 68 -5.57 -27.39 3.24
N GLN A 69 -5.61 -27.23 1.91
CA GLN A 69 -5.58 -28.37 0.98
C GLN A 69 -4.26 -29.16 1.06
N ASP A 70 -3.13 -28.47 1.25
CA ASP A 70 -1.80 -29.07 1.32
C ASP A 70 -1.57 -29.83 2.65
N VAL A 71 -2.12 -29.30 3.76
CA VAL A 71 -1.99 -29.89 5.10
C VAL A 71 -2.98 -31.03 5.33
N SER A 72 -4.26 -30.87 4.98
CA SER A 72 -5.29 -31.87 5.28
C SER A 72 -5.23 -33.12 4.40
N GLY A 73 -4.56 -33.08 3.24
CA GLY A 73 -4.62 -34.18 2.27
C GLY A 73 -6.06 -34.53 1.85
N ASN A 74 -6.26 -35.55 1.02
CA ASN A 74 -7.59 -35.99 0.58
C ASN A 74 -8.32 -36.80 1.67
N VAL A 75 -8.40 -36.28 2.89
CA VAL A 75 -9.23 -36.86 3.95
C VAL A 75 -10.62 -36.26 3.79
N SER A 76 -11.48 -36.97 3.07
CA SER A 76 -12.92 -36.79 3.18
C SER A 76 -13.31 -37.18 4.60
N ILE A 77 -13.50 -36.21 5.48
CA ILE A 77 -14.09 -36.45 6.79
C ILE A 77 -15.56 -36.81 6.54
N ASP A 78 -15.86 -38.11 6.54
CA ASP A 78 -17.23 -38.61 6.55
C ASP A 78 -17.82 -38.36 7.94
N THR A 79 -18.39 -37.18 8.13
CA THR A 79 -19.05 -36.76 9.39
C THR A 79 -20.33 -37.57 9.67
N THR A 80 -20.71 -38.53 8.82
CA THR A 80 -21.93 -39.33 9.01
C THR A 80 -21.76 -40.38 10.10
N SER A 81 -20.53 -40.83 10.40
CA SER A 81 -20.34 -41.99 11.28
C SER A 81 -20.02 -41.70 12.74
N ASN A 82 -19.56 -40.51 13.14
CA ASN A 82 -19.35 -40.15 14.55
C ASN A 82 -19.13 -38.63 14.74
N PRO A 83 -20.15 -37.86 15.18
CA PRO A 83 -20.01 -36.42 15.44
C PRO A 83 -19.35 -36.09 16.79
N CYS A 84 -19.00 -37.09 17.61
CA CYS A 84 -18.27 -36.93 18.86
C CYS A 84 -17.27 -38.09 19.04
N GLY A 85 -16.04 -37.92 18.57
CA GLY A 85 -14.91 -38.76 18.98
C GLY A 85 -14.42 -38.29 20.35
N ASN A 86 -13.99 -39.22 21.22
CA ASN A 86 -13.59 -38.93 22.60
C ASN A 86 -12.60 -37.76 22.70
N GLU A 87 -12.96 -36.76 23.50
CA GLU A 87 -12.25 -35.51 23.84
C GLU A 87 -11.00 -35.75 24.73
N SER A 88 -10.30 -36.87 24.57
CA SER A 88 -9.16 -37.28 25.41
C SER A 88 -7.80 -37.17 24.72
N ASP A 89 -7.79 -36.95 23.42
CA ASP A 89 -6.59 -36.68 22.62
C ASP A 89 -6.73 -35.27 22.07
N GLU A 90 -5.68 -34.45 22.11
CA GLU A 90 -5.64 -33.14 21.47
C GLU A 90 -6.20 -33.27 20.04
N ASP A 91 -7.34 -32.63 19.75
CA ASP A 91 -8.03 -32.80 18.47
C ASP A 91 -7.04 -32.48 17.32
N PRO A 92 -6.69 -33.46 16.47
CA PRO A 92 -5.71 -33.24 15.39
C PRO A 92 -6.12 -32.08 14.46
N LEU A 93 -7.42 -31.80 14.39
CA LEU A 93 -8.03 -30.75 13.61
C LEU A 93 -7.66 -29.34 14.11
N GLU A 94 -7.58 -29.12 15.43
CA GLU A 94 -7.24 -27.82 16.01
C GLU A 94 -5.76 -27.50 15.72
N SER A 95 -4.88 -28.50 15.91
CA SER A 95 -3.44 -28.41 15.61
C SER A 95 -3.17 -28.12 14.13
N ASP A 96 -3.89 -28.77 13.21
CA ASP A 96 -3.76 -28.53 11.78
C ASP A 96 -4.23 -27.12 11.37
N SER A 97 -5.32 -26.63 11.97
CA SER A 97 -5.84 -25.28 11.69
C SER A 97 -4.86 -24.18 12.12
N HIS A 98 -4.24 -24.33 13.30
CA HIS A 98 -3.21 -23.42 13.79
C HIS A 98 -1.96 -23.46 12.92
N ARG A 99 -1.58 -24.63 12.42
CA ARG A 99 -0.44 -24.80 11.51
C ARG A 99 -0.67 -24.07 10.18
N VAL A 100 -1.84 -24.26 9.57
CA VAL A 100 -2.24 -23.58 8.32
C VAL A 100 -2.26 -22.07 8.50
N GLN A 101 -2.82 -21.58 9.61
CA GLN A 101 -2.86 -20.15 9.91
C GLN A 101 -1.45 -19.57 10.08
N SER A 102 -0.55 -20.28 10.76
CA SER A 102 0.84 -19.88 10.99
C SER A 102 1.63 -19.79 9.67
N MET A 103 1.51 -20.79 8.81
CA MET A 103 2.13 -20.82 7.48
C MET A 103 1.63 -19.66 6.60
N THR A 104 0.31 -19.46 6.57
CA THR A 104 -0.33 -18.37 5.83
C THR A 104 0.18 -17.01 6.30
N SER A 105 0.20 -16.79 7.61
CA SER A 105 0.62 -15.52 8.22
C SER A 105 2.09 -15.24 7.94
N SER A 106 2.96 -16.25 8.05
CA SER A 106 4.39 -16.12 7.76
C SER A 106 4.67 -15.79 6.31
N MET A 107 3.93 -16.40 5.37
CA MET A 107 4.06 -16.11 3.94
C MET A 107 3.60 -14.68 3.60
N ILE A 108 2.44 -14.25 4.14
CA ILE A 108 1.95 -12.88 3.96
C ILE A 108 2.93 -11.87 4.54
N MET A 109 3.47 -12.14 5.73
CA MET A 109 4.46 -11.28 6.36
C MET A 109 5.68 -11.10 5.46
N ASN A 110 6.21 -12.19 4.88
CA ASN A 110 7.32 -12.11 3.94
C ASN A 110 6.98 -11.30 2.69
N PHE A 111 5.78 -11.47 2.12
CA PHE A 111 5.34 -10.68 0.96
C PHE A 111 5.28 -9.19 1.29
N GLU A 112 4.62 -8.82 2.39
CA GLU A 112 4.45 -7.42 2.79
C GLU A 112 5.79 -6.77 3.18
N LEU A 113 6.74 -7.52 3.77
CA LEU A 113 8.09 -7.04 4.02
C LEU A 113 8.83 -6.71 2.72
N VAL A 114 8.81 -7.61 1.73
CA VAL A 114 9.45 -7.38 0.43
C VAL A 114 8.82 -6.19 -0.29
N VAL A 115 7.49 -6.12 -0.34
CA VAL A 115 6.76 -4.99 -0.97
C VAL A 115 7.06 -3.69 -0.24
N SER A 116 7.12 -3.68 1.09
CA SER A 116 7.39 -2.48 1.87
C SER A 116 8.83 -1.98 1.67
N LEU A 117 9.82 -2.87 1.70
CA LEU A 117 11.22 -2.51 1.50
C LEU A 117 11.45 -1.96 0.09
N LEU A 118 11.00 -2.67 -0.94
CA LEU A 118 11.12 -2.22 -2.32
C LEU A 118 10.25 -0.99 -2.58
N GLY A 119 9.07 -0.93 -1.97
CA GLY A 119 8.14 0.21 -2.04
C GLY A 119 8.73 1.49 -1.49
N ILE A 120 9.46 1.43 -0.37
CA ILE A 120 10.18 2.60 0.16
C ILE A 120 11.22 3.07 -0.86
N LEU A 121 12.06 2.17 -1.37
CA LEU A 121 13.06 2.51 -2.39
C LEU A 121 12.40 3.11 -3.64
N GLY A 122 11.39 2.44 -4.19
CA GLY A 122 10.62 2.90 -5.34
C GLY A 122 9.95 4.25 -5.10
N SER A 123 9.40 4.49 -3.91
CA SER A 123 8.77 5.76 -3.55
C SER A 123 9.78 6.92 -3.47
N ILE A 124 11.02 6.67 -3.03
CA ILE A 124 12.09 7.68 -3.04
C ILE A 124 12.43 8.04 -4.48
N PHE A 125 12.62 7.04 -5.35
CA PHE A 125 12.86 7.28 -6.78
C PHE A 125 11.72 8.07 -7.40
N LEU A 126 10.47 7.61 -7.24
CA LEU A 126 9.29 8.34 -7.71
C LEU A 126 9.25 9.77 -7.16
N GLY A 127 9.57 9.97 -5.88
CA GLY A 127 9.63 11.27 -5.24
C GLY A 127 10.63 12.22 -5.93
N THR A 128 11.83 11.73 -6.23
CA THR A 128 12.87 12.51 -6.93
C THR A 128 12.46 12.87 -8.37
N PHE A 129 11.86 11.91 -9.09
CA PHE A 129 11.43 12.11 -10.47
C PHE A 129 10.06 12.81 -10.59
N SER A 130 9.36 13.05 -9.47
CA SER A 130 8.06 13.72 -9.43
C SER A 130 8.08 15.12 -10.04
N THR A 131 9.23 15.78 -10.04
CA THR A 131 9.42 17.12 -10.64
C THR A 131 9.33 17.08 -12.17
N CYS A 132 9.70 15.94 -12.79
CA CYS A 132 9.76 15.78 -14.23
C CYS A 132 8.52 15.08 -14.81
N LEU A 133 7.97 14.08 -14.11
CA LEU A 133 6.85 13.26 -14.63
C LEU A 133 5.46 13.91 -14.46
N GLY A 134 5.37 15.03 -13.76
CA GLY A 134 4.11 15.69 -13.45
C GLY A 134 3.28 14.92 -12.40
N ARG A 135 2.29 15.60 -11.81
CA ARG A 135 1.54 15.08 -10.65
C ARG A 135 0.65 13.87 -10.97
N LYS A 136 0.19 13.73 -12.23
CA LYS A 136 -0.69 12.62 -12.65
C LYS A 136 0.06 11.31 -12.82
N ALA A 137 1.25 11.33 -13.43
CA ALA A 137 2.06 10.12 -13.63
C ALA A 137 2.51 9.52 -12.30
N GLN A 138 2.79 10.37 -11.31
CA GLN A 138 3.17 9.93 -9.95
C GLN A 138 2.10 9.04 -9.29
N LEU A 139 0.82 9.22 -9.61
CA LEU A 139 -0.26 8.37 -9.10
C LEU A 139 -0.51 7.16 -10.00
N LEU A 140 -0.31 7.29 -11.31
CA LEU A 140 -0.53 6.18 -12.26
C LEU A 140 0.50 5.06 -12.12
N ILE A 141 1.75 5.39 -11.82
CA ILE A 141 2.82 4.39 -11.69
C ILE A 141 2.53 3.37 -10.56
N PRO A 142 2.24 3.78 -9.31
CA PRO A 142 1.89 2.82 -8.27
C PRO A 142 0.61 2.04 -8.56
N ILE A 143 -0.41 2.66 -9.18
CA ILE A 143 -1.65 1.96 -9.58
C ILE A 143 -1.36 0.84 -10.58
N SER A 144 -0.42 1.07 -11.51
CA SER A 144 0.01 0.02 -12.45
C SER A 144 0.69 -1.15 -11.73
N GLY A 145 1.46 -0.88 -10.68
CA GLY A 145 2.07 -1.91 -9.82
C GLY A 145 1.02 -2.74 -9.08
N TYR A 146 0.02 -2.08 -8.50
CA TYR A 146 -1.13 -2.76 -7.89
C TYR A 146 -1.91 -3.64 -8.87
N THR A 147 -2.08 -3.15 -10.10
CA THR A 147 -2.74 -3.93 -11.15
C THR A 147 -1.91 -5.17 -11.51
N MET A 148 -0.59 -5.01 -11.62
CA MET A 148 0.34 -6.13 -11.86
C MET A 148 0.27 -7.17 -10.73
N ARG A 149 0.21 -6.71 -9.47
CA ARG A 149 0.02 -7.59 -8.31
C ARG A 149 -1.29 -8.35 -8.39
N ALA A 150 -2.40 -7.68 -8.69
CA ALA A 150 -3.70 -8.33 -8.83
C ALA A 150 -3.70 -9.37 -9.96
N LEU A 151 -3.09 -9.05 -11.11
CA LEU A 151 -2.93 -9.99 -12.23
C LEU A 151 -2.07 -11.20 -11.84
N SER A 152 -1.01 -11.00 -11.06
CA SER A 152 -0.18 -12.11 -10.57
C SER A 152 -0.96 -13.07 -9.67
N ILE A 153 -1.80 -12.55 -8.77
CA ILE A 153 -2.67 -13.36 -7.91
C ILE A 153 -3.69 -14.12 -8.76
N LEU A 154 -4.32 -13.44 -9.71
CA LEU A 154 -5.30 -14.06 -10.62
C LEU A 154 -4.67 -15.16 -11.48
N ALA A 155 -3.47 -14.92 -12.00
CA ALA A 155 -2.72 -15.90 -12.78
C ALA A 155 -2.40 -17.16 -11.95
N VAL A 156 -1.88 -16.97 -10.73
CA VAL A 156 -1.57 -18.09 -9.83
C VAL A 156 -2.83 -18.87 -9.46
N ALA A 157 -3.94 -18.18 -9.19
CA ALA A 157 -5.21 -18.81 -8.88
C ALA A 157 -5.81 -19.59 -10.07
N PHE A 158 -5.75 -19.04 -11.29
CA PHE A 158 -6.33 -19.67 -12.47
C PHE A 158 -5.52 -20.86 -12.98
N TRP A 159 -4.19 -20.76 -12.97
CA TRP A 159 -3.29 -21.82 -13.45
C TRP A 159 -2.82 -22.79 -12.35
N ASN A 160 -3.27 -22.62 -11.10
CA ASN A 160 -2.83 -23.41 -9.95
C ASN A 160 -1.29 -23.49 -9.82
N LEU A 161 -0.61 -22.37 -10.11
CA LEU A 161 0.85 -22.28 -10.08
C LEU A 161 1.38 -22.35 -8.64
N ASP A 162 2.69 -22.59 -8.52
CA ASP A 162 3.38 -22.52 -7.24
C ASP A 162 3.28 -21.11 -6.62
N LEU A 163 3.12 -21.05 -5.30
CA LEU A 163 2.98 -19.81 -4.55
C LEU A 163 4.18 -18.87 -4.71
N SER A 164 5.36 -19.38 -5.08
CA SER A 164 6.56 -18.59 -5.32
C SER A 164 6.37 -17.56 -6.43
N TRP A 165 5.51 -17.81 -7.42
CA TRP A 165 5.21 -16.86 -8.50
C TRP A 165 4.55 -15.57 -8.01
N LEU A 166 3.93 -15.58 -6.82
CA LEU A 166 3.42 -14.37 -6.20
C LEU A 166 4.54 -13.38 -5.88
N TYR A 167 5.79 -13.82 -5.61
CA TYR A 167 6.89 -12.88 -5.36
C TYR A 167 7.18 -11.97 -6.57
N VAL A 168 6.95 -12.44 -7.80
CA VAL A 168 7.14 -11.62 -9.00
C VAL A 168 6.22 -10.41 -8.98
N GLY A 169 4.95 -10.60 -8.61
CA GLY A 169 4.00 -9.51 -8.43
C GLY A 169 4.38 -8.57 -7.28
N CYS A 170 4.88 -9.10 -6.16
CA CYS A 170 5.39 -8.28 -5.04
C CYS A 170 6.52 -7.35 -5.47
N ILE A 171 7.50 -7.91 -6.18
CA ILE A 171 8.70 -7.18 -6.59
C ILE A 171 8.30 -6.09 -7.59
N ALA A 172 7.45 -6.41 -8.58
CA ALA A 172 6.96 -5.44 -9.55
C ALA A 172 6.19 -4.28 -8.87
N GLU A 173 5.29 -4.59 -7.94
CA GLU A 173 4.54 -3.58 -7.18
C GLU A 173 5.47 -2.70 -6.34
N GLY A 174 6.41 -3.32 -5.62
CA GLY A 174 7.37 -2.61 -4.77
C GLY A 174 8.25 -1.66 -5.57
N LEU A 175 8.81 -2.10 -6.70
CA LEU A 175 9.63 -1.24 -7.57
C LEU A 175 8.86 -0.04 -8.15
N MET A 176 7.55 -0.21 -8.39
CA MET A 176 6.65 0.88 -8.83
C MET A 176 6.22 1.81 -7.68
N GLY A 177 6.74 1.61 -6.47
CA GLY A 177 6.55 2.48 -5.30
C GLY A 177 5.51 1.98 -4.30
N GLY A 178 4.73 0.95 -4.62
CA GLY A 178 3.73 0.33 -3.73
C GLY A 178 2.79 1.31 -3.02
N VAL A 179 2.29 0.90 -1.85
CA VAL A 179 1.48 1.73 -0.95
C VAL A 179 2.16 3.09 -0.63
N PRO A 180 3.46 3.14 -0.26
CA PRO A 180 4.12 4.39 0.10
C PRO A 180 4.14 5.41 -1.04
N GLY A 181 4.32 4.97 -2.28
CA GLY A 181 4.32 5.82 -3.47
C GLY A 181 2.98 6.48 -3.73
N VAL A 182 1.87 5.76 -3.54
CA VAL A 182 0.51 6.33 -3.63
C VAL A 182 0.31 7.44 -2.61
N TYR A 183 0.64 7.17 -1.34
CA TYR A 183 0.48 8.14 -0.27
C TYR A 183 1.40 9.35 -0.45
N LEU A 184 2.63 9.14 -0.90
CA LEU A 184 3.53 10.22 -1.27
C LEU A 184 2.88 11.12 -2.34
N GLY A 185 2.34 10.54 -3.41
CA GLY A 185 1.65 11.29 -4.47
C GLY A 185 0.44 12.07 -3.96
N VAL A 186 -0.38 11.46 -3.10
CA VAL A 186 -1.56 12.09 -2.47
C VAL A 186 -1.14 13.25 -1.56
N TYR A 187 -0.17 13.06 -0.68
CA TYR A 187 0.32 14.11 0.20
C TYR A 187 0.93 15.25 -0.60
N LEU A 188 1.74 14.94 -1.60
CA LEU A 188 2.28 15.91 -2.53
C LEU A 188 1.16 16.70 -3.20
N TYR A 189 0.10 16.07 -3.70
CA TYR A 189 -1.03 16.76 -4.33
C TYR A 189 -1.78 17.69 -3.35
N VAL A 190 -2.11 17.20 -2.16
CA VAL A 190 -2.75 18.01 -1.10
C VAL A 190 -1.88 19.21 -0.76
N SER A 191 -0.56 18.99 -0.70
CA SER A 191 0.40 20.02 -0.37
C SER A 191 0.48 21.13 -1.43
N ASP A 192 0.15 20.85 -2.69
CA ASP A 192 0.13 21.84 -3.78
C ASP A 192 -1.17 22.65 -3.80
N ILE A 193 -2.30 22.02 -3.51
CA ILE A 193 -3.62 22.68 -3.55
C ILE A 193 -3.92 23.46 -2.26
N THR A 194 -3.14 23.25 -1.21
CA THR A 194 -3.30 23.96 0.08
C THR A 194 -2.29 25.10 0.20
N PRO A 195 -2.70 26.28 0.72
CA PRO A 195 -1.78 27.38 0.94
C PRO A 195 -0.76 27.00 2.01
N ARG A 196 0.47 27.52 1.90
CA ARG A 196 1.67 27.21 2.72
C ARG A 196 1.58 27.59 4.22
N ASN A 197 0.37 27.73 4.75
CA ASN A 197 0.03 28.16 6.11
C ASN A 197 -0.46 26.95 6.95
N ARG A 198 -0.93 27.21 8.18
CA ARG A 198 -1.56 26.21 9.10
C ARG A 198 -2.64 25.34 8.43
N LYS A 199 -3.28 25.83 7.36
CA LYS A 199 -4.28 25.11 6.57
C LYS A 199 -3.73 23.88 5.83
N ARG A 200 -2.44 23.87 5.44
CA ARG A 200 -1.77 22.70 4.83
C ARG A 200 -1.67 21.55 5.83
N THR A 201 -1.17 21.83 7.03
CA THR A 201 -1.07 20.84 8.10
C THR A 201 -2.45 20.30 8.48
N LEU A 202 -3.46 21.17 8.58
CA LEU A 202 -4.83 20.76 8.88
C LEU A 202 -5.44 19.90 7.76
N GLY A 203 -5.19 20.23 6.49
CA GLY A 203 -5.63 19.40 5.36
C GLY A 203 -4.98 18.02 5.33
N LEU A 204 -3.67 17.93 5.58
CA LEU A 204 -2.98 16.64 5.69
C LEU A 204 -3.47 15.83 6.90
N ALA A 205 -3.68 16.48 8.05
CA ALA A 205 -4.19 15.83 9.26
C ALA A 205 -5.61 15.26 9.06
N LEU A 206 -6.49 16.01 8.39
CA LEU A 206 -7.84 15.52 8.06
C LEU A 206 -7.79 14.31 7.11
N LEU A 207 -6.94 14.37 6.08
CA LEU A 207 -6.78 13.26 5.14
C LEU A 207 -6.26 11.99 5.86
N GLU A 208 -5.27 12.13 6.74
CA GLU A 208 -4.75 10.99 7.51
C GLU A 208 -5.78 10.46 8.51
N GLY A 209 -6.54 11.36 9.15
CA GLY A 209 -7.63 10.96 10.04
C GLY A 209 -8.70 10.13 9.32
N ILE A 210 -9.12 10.57 8.12
CA ILE A 210 -10.08 9.81 7.30
C ILE A 210 -9.50 8.45 6.91
N ARG A 211 -8.23 8.40 6.45
CA ARG A 211 -7.54 7.15 6.10
C ARG A 211 -7.50 6.18 7.28
N GLY A 212 -7.16 6.69 8.47
CA GLY A 212 -7.09 5.92 9.70
C GLY A 212 -8.45 5.35 10.11
N ILE A 213 -9.50 6.18 10.12
CA ILE A 213 -10.87 5.75 10.46
C ILE A 213 -11.35 4.66 9.50
N MET A 214 -11.17 4.84 8.20
CA MET A 214 -11.57 3.85 7.20
C MET A 214 -10.78 2.55 7.35
N GLY A 215 -9.46 2.63 7.54
CA GLY A 215 -8.61 1.46 7.74
C GLY A 215 -9.01 0.66 8.99
N SER A 216 -9.23 1.34 10.12
CA SER A 216 -9.68 0.69 11.35
C SER A 216 -11.08 0.08 11.22
N GLY A 217 -12.01 0.77 10.58
CA GLY A 217 -13.37 0.26 10.35
C GLY A 217 -13.37 -1.06 9.57
N ILE A 218 -12.53 -1.16 8.53
CA ILE A 218 -12.40 -2.38 7.73
C ILE A 218 -11.76 -3.51 8.55
N ASN A 219 -10.71 -3.24 9.32
CA ASN A 219 -10.04 -4.26 10.13
C ASN A 219 -10.99 -4.86 11.19
N ILE A 220 -11.82 -4.03 11.82
CA ILE A 220 -12.85 -4.51 12.76
C ILE A 220 -13.88 -5.35 12.01
N ALA A 221 -14.35 -4.89 10.85
CA ALA A 221 -15.31 -5.63 10.03
C ALA A 221 -14.74 -6.99 9.57
N SER A 222 -13.46 -7.05 9.15
CA SER A 222 -12.81 -8.30 8.78
C SER A 222 -12.63 -9.21 10.00
N GLY A 223 -12.31 -8.68 11.18
CA GLY A 223 -12.20 -9.46 12.40
C GLY A 223 -13.54 -10.10 12.79
N GLN A 224 -14.63 -9.33 12.73
CA GLN A 224 -15.99 -9.84 12.94
C GLN A 224 -16.39 -10.87 11.88
N MET A 225 -15.98 -10.68 10.62
CA MET A 225 -16.25 -11.64 9.56
C MET A 225 -15.52 -12.95 9.83
N ILE A 226 -14.23 -12.90 10.18
CA ILE A 226 -13.43 -14.09 10.52
C ILE A 226 -14.05 -14.84 11.70
N GLN A 227 -14.46 -14.15 12.77
CA GLN A 227 -15.13 -14.79 13.92
C GLN A 227 -16.44 -15.49 13.54
N ARG A 228 -17.15 -14.99 12.53
CA ARG A 228 -18.43 -15.58 12.08
C ARG A 228 -18.26 -16.66 11.01
N THR A 229 -17.23 -16.59 10.18
CA THR A 229 -16.96 -17.57 9.12
C THR A 229 -16.04 -18.71 9.58
N THR A 230 -15.31 -18.50 10.67
CA THR A 230 -14.37 -19.46 11.27
C THR A 230 -14.91 -19.92 12.62
N PHE A 231 -16.18 -20.35 12.65
CA PHE A 231 -16.67 -21.20 13.73
C PHE A 231 -16.24 -22.63 13.40
N PHE A 232 -15.10 -23.02 13.97
CA PHE A 232 -15.01 -24.30 14.66
C PHE A 232 -15.07 -23.98 16.15
#